data_AF-A0A2B4S5W3-F1
#
_entry.id   AF-A0A2B4S5W3-F1
#
_cell.length_a   1.000
_cell.length_b   1.000
_cell.length_c   1.000
_cell.angle_alpha   90.00
_cell.angle_beta   90.00
_cell.angle_gamma   90.00
#
_symmetry.space_group_name_H-M   'P 1'
#
loop_
_entity.id
_entity.type
_entity.pdbx_description
1 polymer ?
#
loop_
_entity_poly.entity_id
_entity_poly.type
_entity_poly.pdbx_seq_one_letter_code
_entity_poly.pdbx_strand_id
1 'polypeptide(L)'
;MHLYWSISLVLLGALSCKTADSPMIYGSAELEHDWAEAFKLIITVKMQYPVPNGWRIALIFSQPIKKIDVWRAIVLKKSADQRIHDLKEEYFNKKLATGQVLTFAVVACKGKRNSPPGNVTVLFKGGNISPRLPTQPPPTTPQQVIPIYPLKPIDESNTGFKMIIEYRVPEVVSDWSISLKFTKNISTKNFAIDKATVSLPKASTTDSFCLGPRPYNKKLKAKSSLRIEFNCYKAKPYEAAPNAFFVFNPNWTKCEDFDLPVPVPGPSAPQERASAELIQQWPPNNFKMRFELQVIDSVRGGWKIIL
;
A
#
# COMPACT_ATOMS: atom_id res chain seq x y z
N MET A 1 -34.27 -26.30 -55.05
CA MET A 1 -32.88 -25.97 -55.43
C MET A 1 -32.87 -24.46 -55.66
N HIS A 2 -32.13 -23.61 -54.96
CA HIS A 2 -30.82 -23.73 -54.34
C HIS A 2 -30.77 -23.00 -52.98
N LEU A 3 -30.08 -23.62 -52.01
CA LEU A 3 -29.62 -22.96 -50.79
C LEU A 3 -28.45 -22.02 -51.12
N TYR A 4 -28.41 -20.84 -50.53
CA TYR A 4 -27.17 -20.13 -50.28
C TYR A 4 -27.08 -19.76 -48.79
N TRP A 5 -26.11 -20.40 -48.14
CA TRP A 5 -25.63 -20.08 -46.81
C TRP A 5 -24.79 -18.79 -46.87
N SER A 6 -25.08 -17.81 -46.03
CA SER A 6 -24.16 -16.72 -45.73
C SER A 6 -23.55 -16.96 -44.35
N ILE A 7 -22.26 -17.26 -44.35
CA ILE A 7 -21.45 -17.54 -43.16
C ILE A 7 -21.22 -16.23 -42.40
N SER A 8 -21.69 -16.16 -41.16
CA SER A 8 -21.35 -15.10 -40.21
C SER A 8 -19.90 -15.27 -39.76
N LEU A 9 -18.98 -14.47 -40.30
CA LEU A 9 -17.62 -14.35 -39.78
C LEU A 9 -17.63 -13.37 -38.60
N VAL A 10 -17.90 -13.87 -37.39
CA VAL A 10 -17.63 -13.11 -36.16
C VAL A 10 -16.14 -13.23 -35.88
N LEU A 11 -15.38 -12.17 -36.18
CA LEU A 11 -14.01 -12.04 -35.68
C LEU A 11 -14.08 -12.01 -34.14
N LEU A 12 -13.79 -13.14 -33.50
CA LEU A 12 -13.28 -13.15 -32.13
C LEU A 12 -11.89 -12.51 -32.18
N GLY A 13 -11.84 -11.19 -32.04
CA GLY A 13 -10.62 -10.50 -31.64
C GLY A 13 -10.26 -10.98 -30.24
N ALA A 14 -9.34 -11.94 -30.16
CA ALA A 14 -8.70 -12.33 -28.93
C ALA A 14 -8.04 -11.08 -28.33
N LEU A 15 -8.72 -10.45 -27.36
CA LEU A 15 -8.10 -9.55 -26.41
C LEU A 15 -7.08 -10.39 -25.64
N SER A 16 -5.88 -10.47 -26.20
CA SER A 16 -4.71 -10.98 -25.51
C SER A 16 -4.48 -10.04 -24.34
N CYS A 17 -5.02 -10.44 -23.19
CA CYS A 17 -4.84 -9.75 -21.93
C CYS A 17 -3.34 -9.80 -21.63
N LYS A 18 -2.61 -8.74 -21.98
CA LYS A 18 -1.24 -8.55 -21.51
C LYS A 18 -1.34 -8.45 -20.00
N THR A 19 -1.10 -9.57 -19.32
CA THR A 19 -0.99 -9.63 -17.86
C THR A 19 -0.03 -8.54 -17.44
N ALA A 20 -0.53 -7.55 -16.70
CA ALA A 20 0.30 -6.55 -16.07
C ALA A 20 1.46 -7.26 -15.36
N ASP A 21 2.69 -6.80 -15.64
CA ASP A 21 3.89 -7.34 -15.03
C ASP A 21 3.71 -7.33 -13.51
N SER A 22 3.76 -8.51 -12.88
CA SER A 22 3.52 -8.62 -11.44
C SER A 22 4.55 -7.77 -10.67
N PRO A 23 4.13 -6.85 -9.78
CA PRO A 23 5.05 -5.91 -9.17
C PRO A 23 6.05 -6.61 -8.23
N MET A 24 7.27 -6.13 -8.13
CA MET A 24 8.28 -6.75 -7.27
C MET A 24 7.96 -6.53 -5.79
N ILE A 25 8.10 -7.57 -4.96
CA ILE A 25 7.91 -7.50 -3.50
C ILE A 25 9.28 -7.68 -2.82
N TYR A 26 9.56 -6.85 -1.82
CA TYR A 26 10.71 -7.04 -0.94
C TYR A 26 10.31 -7.93 0.24
N GLY A 27 11.08 -8.99 0.47
CA GLY A 27 10.96 -9.86 1.63
C GLY A 27 11.94 -9.50 2.74
N SER A 28 11.82 -10.19 3.87
CA SER A 28 12.81 -10.16 4.95
C SER A 28 13.61 -11.47 5.00
N ALA A 29 14.81 -11.38 5.55
CA ALA A 29 15.67 -12.50 5.88
C ALA A 29 16.15 -12.31 7.32
N GLU A 30 15.72 -13.19 8.22
CA GLU A 30 16.11 -13.15 9.64
C GLU A 30 17.11 -14.25 9.92
N LEU A 31 18.21 -13.92 10.61
CA LEU A 31 19.22 -14.89 11.01
C LEU A 31 18.69 -15.73 12.18
N GLU A 32 18.59 -17.03 11.99
CA GLU A 32 18.15 -17.96 13.03
C GLU A 32 19.33 -18.63 13.73
N HIS A 33 20.31 -19.10 12.96
CA HIS A 33 21.52 -19.77 13.48
C HIS A 33 22.74 -19.41 12.66
N ASP A 34 23.90 -19.32 13.33
CA ASP A 34 25.19 -19.08 12.69
C ASP A 34 26.23 -20.10 13.16
N TRP A 35 26.69 -20.96 12.25
CA TRP A 35 27.73 -21.95 12.48
C TRP A 35 29.05 -21.54 11.82
N ALA A 36 30.13 -22.27 12.14
CA ALA A 36 31.45 -22.01 11.56
C ALA A 36 31.45 -22.04 10.01
N GLU A 37 30.68 -22.93 9.39
CA GLU A 37 30.70 -23.15 7.94
C GLU A 37 29.41 -22.79 7.21
N ALA A 38 28.33 -22.52 7.94
CA ALA A 38 27.03 -22.21 7.36
C ALA A 38 26.20 -21.34 8.31
N PHE A 39 25.11 -20.78 7.83
CA PHE A 39 24.11 -20.10 8.65
C PHE A 39 22.72 -20.40 8.12
N LYS A 40 21.72 -20.31 9.01
CA LYS A 40 20.31 -20.54 8.70
C LYS A 40 19.54 -19.22 8.74
N LEU A 41 18.82 -18.95 7.67
CA LEU A 41 17.92 -17.80 7.54
C LEU A 41 16.47 -18.25 7.51
N ILE A 42 15.59 -17.44 8.10
CA ILE A 42 14.15 -17.49 7.86
C ILE A 42 13.82 -16.40 6.85
N ILE A 43 13.35 -16.81 5.67
CA ILE A 43 12.88 -15.92 4.62
C ILE A 43 11.38 -15.73 4.78
N THR A 44 10.91 -14.50 4.77
CA THR A 44 9.48 -14.17 4.85
C THR A 44 9.10 -13.16 3.77
N VAL A 45 8.04 -13.47 3.02
CA VAL A 45 7.46 -12.57 2.01
C VAL A 45 5.95 -12.51 2.22
N LYS A 46 5.41 -11.32 2.45
CA LYS A 46 3.96 -11.09 2.54
C LYS A 46 3.42 -10.67 1.17
N MET A 47 2.50 -11.47 0.62
CA MET A 47 1.93 -11.20 -0.70
C MET A 47 1.05 -9.94 -0.66
N GLN A 48 1.30 -9.03 -1.59
CA GLN A 48 0.53 -7.79 -1.75
C GLN A 48 -0.55 -7.91 -2.84
N TYR A 49 -0.46 -8.95 -3.68
CA TYR A 49 -1.35 -9.24 -4.79
C TYR A 49 -1.39 -10.76 -5.01
N PRO A 50 -2.39 -11.30 -5.73
CA PRO A 50 -2.49 -12.74 -5.94
C PRO A 50 -1.47 -13.19 -6.99
N VAL A 51 -0.84 -14.34 -6.76
CA VAL A 51 0.16 -14.95 -7.62
C VAL A 51 -0.38 -16.27 -8.16
N PRO A 52 -1.10 -16.26 -9.30
CA PRO A 52 -1.74 -17.46 -9.83
C PRO A 52 -0.78 -18.37 -10.62
N ASN A 53 0.35 -17.83 -11.08
CA ASN A 53 1.16 -18.42 -12.15
C ASN A 53 2.59 -18.78 -11.73
N GLY A 54 2.84 -19.10 -10.46
CA GLY A 54 4.19 -19.38 -9.95
C GLY A 54 4.95 -18.11 -9.59
N TRP A 55 6.18 -18.27 -9.11
CA TRP A 55 6.96 -17.15 -8.60
C TRP A 55 8.46 -17.40 -8.65
N ARG A 56 9.23 -16.32 -8.60
CA ARG A 56 10.68 -16.35 -8.47
C ARG A 56 11.13 -15.52 -7.30
N ILE A 57 12.16 -16.00 -6.60
CA ILE A 57 12.86 -15.24 -5.56
C ILE A 57 14.33 -15.12 -5.94
N ALA A 58 14.92 -13.95 -5.75
CA ALA A 58 16.37 -13.79 -5.76
C ALA A 58 16.83 -13.47 -4.34
N LEU A 59 17.73 -14.31 -3.83
CA LEU A 59 18.47 -14.04 -2.61
C LEU A 59 19.81 -13.40 -3.00
N ILE A 60 20.01 -12.15 -2.61
CA ILE A 60 21.28 -11.44 -2.84
C ILE A 60 22.04 -11.30 -1.52
N PHE A 61 23.15 -12.00 -1.42
CA PHE A 61 24.07 -11.95 -0.29
C PHE A 61 25.14 -10.89 -0.53
N SER A 62 25.44 -10.10 0.51
CA SER A 62 26.56 -9.15 0.48
C SER A 62 27.93 -9.84 0.44
N GLN A 63 28.00 -11.13 0.81
CA GLN A 63 29.19 -11.96 0.78
C GLN A 63 28.97 -13.19 -0.12
N PRO A 64 30.01 -13.73 -0.79
CA PRO A 64 29.87 -14.94 -1.61
C PRO A 64 29.45 -16.17 -0.80
N ILE A 65 28.44 -16.88 -1.30
CA ILE A 65 27.88 -18.10 -0.71
C ILE A 65 28.15 -19.30 -1.62
N LYS A 66 28.77 -20.35 -1.07
CA LYS A 66 29.17 -21.53 -1.86
C LYS A 66 27.95 -22.25 -2.42
N LYS A 67 26.97 -22.51 -1.56
CA LYS A 67 25.72 -23.19 -1.87
C LYS A 67 24.64 -22.78 -0.88
N ILE A 68 23.39 -22.96 -1.29
CA ILE A 68 22.23 -22.86 -0.39
C ILE A 68 21.43 -24.17 -0.48
N ASP A 69 20.88 -24.59 0.65
CA ASP A 69 19.95 -25.70 0.77
C ASP A 69 18.59 -25.15 1.25
N VAL A 70 17.52 -25.48 0.52
CA VAL A 70 16.16 -24.97 0.76
C VAL A 70 15.13 -26.03 0.40
N TRP A 71 14.12 -26.20 1.26
CA TRP A 71 13.10 -27.25 1.09
C TRP A 71 11.85 -26.80 0.32
N ARG A 72 11.43 -25.54 0.51
CA ARG A 72 10.18 -25.03 -0.08
C ARG A 72 10.38 -24.32 -1.42
N ALA A 73 11.54 -24.44 -2.02
CA ALA A 73 11.87 -23.78 -3.27
C ALA A 73 12.94 -24.57 -4.02
N ILE A 74 12.95 -24.46 -5.36
CA ILE A 74 14.00 -25.06 -6.19
C ILE A 74 15.05 -23.99 -6.52
N VAL A 75 16.31 -24.30 -6.27
CA VAL A 75 17.45 -23.44 -6.67
C VAL A 75 17.69 -23.62 -8.17
N LEU A 76 17.52 -22.55 -8.95
CA LEU A 76 17.68 -22.59 -10.40
C LEU A 76 19.11 -22.32 -10.84
N LYS A 77 19.64 -21.18 -10.40
CA LYS A 77 20.91 -20.63 -10.89
C LYS A 77 21.61 -19.87 -9.78
N LYS A 78 22.94 -19.86 -9.88
CA LYS A 78 23.82 -19.02 -9.07
C LYS A 78 24.61 -18.10 -9.99
N SER A 79 24.77 -16.86 -9.59
CA SER A 79 25.66 -15.89 -10.23
C SER A 79 27.13 -16.29 -10.14
N ALA A 80 27.96 -15.78 -11.05
CA ALA A 80 29.39 -16.10 -11.11
C ALA A 80 30.17 -15.67 -9.85
N ASP A 81 29.79 -14.53 -9.25
CA ASP A 81 30.36 -14.02 -7.99
C ASP A 81 29.78 -14.71 -6.74
N GLN A 82 28.87 -15.66 -6.93
CA GLN A 82 28.23 -16.47 -5.90
C GLN A 82 27.40 -15.66 -4.89
N ARG A 83 26.94 -14.47 -5.26
CA ARG A 83 26.18 -13.59 -4.36
C ARG A 83 24.69 -13.63 -4.59
N ILE A 84 24.26 -13.94 -5.81
CA ILE A 84 22.85 -14.04 -6.21
C ILE A 84 22.49 -15.50 -6.43
N HIS A 85 21.43 -15.94 -5.75
CA HIS A 85 20.82 -17.25 -5.90
C HIS A 85 19.35 -17.11 -6.31
N ASP A 86 19.02 -17.65 -7.48
CA ASP A 86 17.67 -17.64 -8.04
C ASP A 86 16.90 -18.88 -7.57
N LEU A 87 15.72 -18.65 -7.01
CA LEU A 87 14.80 -19.64 -6.52
C LEU A 87 13.49 -19.58 -7.31
N LYS A 88 12.83 -20.74 -7.42
CA LYS A 88 11.47 -20.85 -7.92
C LYS A 88 10.57 -21.65 -6.99
N GLU A 89 9.27 -21.54 -7.26
CA GLU A 89 8.26 -22.34 -6.62
C GLU A 89 8.50 -23.85 -6.77
N GLU A 90 8.02 -24.58 -5.75
CA GLU A 90 7.73 -25.99 -5.84
C GLU A 90 6.31 -26.20 -6.40
N TYR A 91 6.01 -27.42 -6.85
CA TYR A 91 4.71 -27.73 -7.45
C TYR A 91 3.53 -27.46 -6.50
N PHE A 92 3.73 -27.63 -5.19
CA PHE A 92 2.69 -27.49 -4.17
C PHE A 92 2.51 -26.05 -3.63
N ASN A 93 3.43 -25.12 -3.89
CA ASN A 93 3.34 -23.73 -3.41
C ASN A 93 3.34 -22.69 -4.54
N LYS A 94 3.00 -23.12 -5.74
CA LYS A 94 2.94 -22.31 -6.95
C LYS A 94 1.95 -21.14 -6.89
N LYS A 95 0.82 -21.33 -6.19
CA LYS A 95 -0.26 -20.34 -6.09
C LYS A 95 -0.22 -19.69 -4.72
N LEU A 96 -0.23 -18.36 -4.69
CA LEU A 96 -0.26 -17.59 -3.44
C LEU A 96 -1.39 -16.55 -3.50
N ALA A 97 -2.21 -16.49 -2.47
CA ALA A 97 -3.29 -15.51 -2.36
C ALA A 97 -2.76 -14.15 -1.84
N THR A 98 -3.48 -13.08 -2.12
CA THR A 98 -3.23 -11.76 -1.50
C THR A 98 -3.25 -11.89 0.02
N GLY A 99 -2.28 -11.26 0.70
CA GLY A 99 -2.15 -11.31 2.15
C GLY A 99 -1.52 -12.59 2.70
N GLN A 100 -1.36 -13.64 1.89
CA GLN A 100 -0.68 -14.86 2.30
C GLN A 100 0.79 -14.58 2.60
N VAL A 101 1.31 -15.21 3.66
CA VAL A 101 2.72 -15.10 4.04
C VAL A 101 3.45 -16.35 3.58
N LEU A 102 4.42 -16.19 2.70
CA LEU A 102 5.35 -17.23 2.30
C LEU A 102 6.57 -17.19 3.22
N THR A 103 6.73 -18.22 4.04
CA THR A 103 7.88 -18.36 4.95
C THR A 103 8.56 -19.72 4.76
N PHE A 104 9.89 -19.72 4.73
CA PHE A 104 10.71 -20.94 4.70
C PHE A 104 12.16 -20.69 5.17
N ALA A 105 12.80 -21.75 5.64
CA ALA A 105 14.20 -21.73 6.03
C ALA A 105 15.13 -21.95 4.83
N VAL A 106 16.28 -21.28 4.86
CA VAL A 106 17.39 -21.46 3.92
C VAL A 106 18.67 -21.65 4.72
N VAL A 107 19.43 -22.70 4.40
CA VAL A 107 20.78 -22.91 4.95
C VAL A 107 21.80 -22.48 3.90
N ALA A 108 22.63 -21.50 4.23
CA ALA A 108 23.64 -20.95 3.32
C ALA A 108 25.05 -21.30 3.79
N CYS A 109 25.86 -21.90 2.92
CA CYS A 109 27.24 -22.29 3.22
C CYS A 109 28.23 -21.17 2.90
N LYS A 110 29.04 -20.80 3.89
CA LYS A 110 29.99 -19.68 3.83
C LYS A 110 31.12 -19.95 2.84
N GLY A 111 31.58 -18.90 2.16
CA GLY A 111 32.80 -18.92 1.35
C GLY A 111 34.04 -19.27 2.18
N LYS A 112 34.14 -18.71 3.39
CA LYS A 112 35.27 -18.89 4.31
C LYS A 112 34.74 -19.29 5.69
N ARG A 113 35.42 -20.23 6.35
CA ARG A 113 35.09 -20.63 7.72
C ARG A 113 35.13 -19.42 8.66
N ASN A 114 34.15 -19.32 9.55
CA ASN A 114 33.95 -18.26 10.53
C ASN A 114 33.74 -16.84 9.94
N SER A 115 33.49 -16.69 8.64
CA SER A 115 33.08 -15.38 8.12
C SER A 115 31.69 -15.01 8.62
N PRO A 116 31.39 -13.71 8.85
CA PRO A 116 30.03 -13.30 9.19
C PRO A 116 29.05 -13.59 8.03
N PRO A 117 27.76 -13.87 8.31
CA PRO A 117 26.74 -14.18 7.31
C PRO A 117 26.53 -13.10 6.24
N GLY A 118 26.82 -11.83 6.57
CA GLY A 118 26.54 -10.67 5.74
C GLY A 118 25.04 -10.35 5.64
N ASN A 119 24.72 -9.16 5.13
CA ASN A 119 23.34 -8.77 4.84
C ASN A 119 22.80 -9.54 3.64
N VAL A 120 21.50 -9.82 3.66
CA VAL A 120 20.78 -10.52 2.59
C VAL A 120 19.56 -9.70 2.16
N THR A 121 19.43 -9.48 0.85
CA THR A 121 18.26 -8.88 0.24
C THR A 121 17.40 -9.96 -0.39
N VAL A 122 16.09 -9.92 -0.13
CA VAL A 122 15.11 -10.87 -0.68
C VAL A 122 14.21 -10.12 -1.66
N LEU A 123 14.28 -10.51 -2.93
CA LEU A 123 13.39 -9.99 -3.96
C LEU A 123 12.45 -11.09 -4.43
N PHE A 124 11.16 -10.79 -4.52
CA PHE A 124 10.12 -11.70 -4.99
C PHE A 124 9.40 -11.11 -6.21
N LYS A 125 9.10 -11.94 -7.22
CA LYS A 125 8.24 -11.56 -8.34
C LYS A 125 7.30 -12.71 -8.70
N GLY A 126 6.02 -12.39 -8.92
CA GLY A 126 5.07 -13.32 -9.51
C GLY A 126 5.43 -13.67 -10.96
N GLY A 127 5.16 -14.92 -11.36
CA GLY A 127 5.49 -15.47 -12.67
C GLY A 127 6.89 -16.10 -12.75
N ASN A 128 7.38 -16.27 -13.97
CA ASN A 128 8.57 -17.08 -14.26
C ASN A 128 9.87 -16.29 -14.41
N ILE A 129 9.82 -14.97 -14.25
CA ILE A 129 10.95 -14.05 -14.47
C ILE A 129 11.70 -13.88 -13.15
N SER A 130 13.00 -14.25 -13.12
CA SER A 130 13.83 -14.02 -11.93
C SER A 130 13.89 -12.52 -11.61
N PRO A 131 13.56 -12.10 -10.38
CA PRO A 131 13.78 -10.73 -9.97
C PRO A 131 15.29 -10.48 -9.95
N ARG A 132 15.70 -9.29 -10.38
CA ARG A 132 17.10 -8.87 -10.31
C ARG A 132 17.15 -7.59 -9.53
N LEU A 133 18.24 -7.39 -8.78
CA LEU A 133 18.60 -6.04 -8.39
C LEU A 133 18.72 -5.20 -9.65
N PRO A 134 18.24 -3.95 -9.66
CA PRO A 134 18.38 -3.08 -10.81
C PRO A 134 19.86 -3.00 -11.20
N THR A 135 20.23 -3.63 -12.32
CA THR A 135 21.59 -3.52 -12.87
C THR A 135 21.61 -2.21 -13.63
N GLN A 136 22.51 -1.29 -13.26
CA GLN A 136 22.57 0.05 -13.83
C GLN A 136 22.67 -0.01 -15.37
N PRO A 137 21.67 0.45 -16.14
CA PRO A 137 21.75 0.59 -17.59
C PRO A 137 22.31 1.98 -17.95
N PRO A 138 22.59 2.26 -19.25
CA PRO A 138 22.95 3.61 -19.72
C PRO A 138 21.89 4.62 -19.24
N PRO A 139 22.22 5.92 -19.12
CA PRO A 139 21.41 6.85 -18.32
C PRO A 139 19.97 6.95 -18.84
N THR A 140 19.04 6.27 -18.15
CA THR A 140 17.60 6.46 -18.26
C THR A 140 16.90 6.06 -16.94
N THR A 141 16.72 7.09 -16.11
CA THR A 141 15.68 7.43 -15.12
C THR A 141 15.13 6.37 -14.11
N PRO A 142 15.11 6.64 -12.79
CA PRO A 142 14.78 5.65 -11.73
C PRO A 142 13.30 5.24 -11.67
N GLN A 143 12.98 3.96 -11.43
CA GLN A 143 11.65 3.56 -10.95
C GLN A 143 11.54 3.84 -9.45
N GLN A 144 10.92 4.98 -9.10
CA GLN A 144 10.59 5.41 -7.74
C GLN A 144 9.53 4.49 -7.13
N VAL A 145 9.77 3.99 -5.92
CA VAL A 145 8.68 3.59 -5.02
C VAL A 145 7.88 4.86 -4.76
N ILE A 146 6.67 4.95 -5.31
CA ILE A 146 5.84 6.14 -5.18
C ILE A 146 5.31 6.18 -3.73
N PRO A 147 5.74 7.16 -2.91
CA PRO A 147 5.34 7.20 -1.51
C PRO A 147 3.85 7.59 -1.40
N ILE A 148 3.10 6.79 -0.63
CA ILE A 148 1.72 7.07 -0.24
C ILE A 148 1.75 7.75 1.13
N TYR A 149 1.14 8.93 1.22
CA TYR A 149 1.14 9.76 2.41
C TYR A 149 -0.24 9.79 3.07
N PRO A 150 -0.35 9.48 4.37
CA PRO A 150 -1.61 9.60 5.09
C PRO A 150 -1.97 11.07 5.35
N LEU A 151 -3.26 11.36 5.35
CA LEU A 151 -3.85 12.66 5.68
C LEU A 151 -4.96 12.45 6.71
N LYS A 152 -5.01 13.38 7.66
CA LYS A 152 -6.07 13.46 8.67
C LYS A 152 -6.76 14.82 8.58
N PRO A 153 -8.06 14.90 8.90
CA PRO A 153 -8.73 16.18 9.11
C PRO A 153 -7.97 17.02 10.14
N ILE A 154 -7.74 18.30 9.84
CA ILE A 154 -7.11 19.26 10.76
C ILE A 154 -8.14 20.13 11.48
N ASP A 155 -9.33 20.24 10.90
CA ASP A 155 -10.49 20.95 11.43
C ASP A 155 -11.75 20.28 10.88
N GLU A 156 -12.80 20.26 11.70
CA GLU A 156 -14.02 19.51 11.42
C GLU A 156 -15.23 20.24 11.99
N SER A 157 -16.28 20.34 11.18
CA SER A 157 -17.59 20.86 11.56
C SER A 157 -18.66 19.79 11.41
N ASN A 158 -19.91 20.12 11.72
CA ASN A 158 -21.04 19.20 11.57
C ASN A 158 -21.20 18.69 10.13
N THR A 159 -20.79 19.45 9.12
CA THR A 159 -21.04 19.12 7.71
C THR A 159 -19.79 19.04 6.85
N GLY A 160 -18.69 19.64 7.29
CA GLY A 160 -17.45 19.73 6.52
C GLY A 160 -16.21 19.43 7.34
N PHE A 161 -15.10 19.36 6.63
CA PHE A 161 -13.78 19.18 7.23
C PHE A 161 -12.71 19.81 6.34
N LYS A 162 -11.60 20.20 6.96
CA LYS A 162 -10.43 20.79 6.31
C LYS A 162 -9.26 19.82 6.39
N MET A 163 -8.51 19.73 5.30
CA MET A 163 -7.25 19.00 5.24
C MET A 163 -6.16 19.86 4.61
N ILE A 164 -4.92 19.53 4.94
CA ILE A 164 -3.74 20.16 4.37
C ILE A 164 -2.81 19.07 3.87
N ILE A 165 -2.41 19.18 2.60
CA ILE A 165 -1.27 18.45 2.06
C ILE A 165 -0.05 19.34 2.22
N GLU A 166 0.93 18.85 2.97
CA GLU A 166 2.28 19.43 3.01
C GLU A 166 3.25 18.43 2.42
N TYR A 167 3.83 18.78 1.27
CA TYR A 167 4.79 17.94 0.58
C TYR A 167 6.11 18.68 0.42
N ARG A 168 7.18 18.12 0.97
CA ARG A 168 8.53 18.64 0.79
C ARG A 168 9.08 18.15 -0.54
N VAL A 169 9.30 19.08 -1.45
CA VAL A 169 9.74 18.81 -2.82
C VAL A 169 11.22 18.41 -2.78
N PRO A 170 11.58 17.16 -3.09
CA PRO A 170 12.97 16.71 -2.95
C PRO A 170 13.89 17.33 -4.02
N GLU A 171 13.39 17.44 -5.24
CA GLU A 171 14.12 17.90 -6.44
C GLU A 171 13.27 18.87 -7.26
N VAL A 172 13.85 19.53 -8.27
CA VAL A 172 13.08 20.48 -9.10
C VAL A 172 11.98 19.73 -9.86
N VAL A 173 10.76 20.27 -9.82
CA VAL A 173 9.59 19.69 -10.49
C VAL A 173 9.05 20.68 -11.52
N SER A 174 8.93 20.24 -12.77
CA SER A 174 8.52 21.07 -13.90
C SER A 174 7.00 21.11 -14.13
N ASP A 175 6.30 20.10 -13.63
CA ASP A 175 4.83 19.95 -13.64
C ASP A 175 4.45 18.95 -12.54
N TRP A 176 3.20 18.88 -12.09
CA TRP A 176 2.83 17.90 -11.05
C TRP A 176 1.35 17.54 -11.02
N SER A 177 1.06 16.35 -10.50
CA SER A 177 -0.29 15.94 -10.13
C SER A 177 -0.29 15.25 -8.77
N ILE A 178 -1.43 15.25 -8.10
CA ILE A 178 -1.65 14.51 -6.86
C ILE A 178 -2.87 13.61 -7.03
N SER A 179 -2.66 12.31 -6.86
CA SER A 179 -3.76 11.36 -6.69
C SER A 179 -4.18 11.36 -5.22
N LEU A 180 -5.46 11.56 -4.94
CA LEU A 180 -6.01 11.63 -3.58
C LEU A 180 -7.19 10.64 -3.44
N LYS A 181 -7.20 9.84 -2.37
CA LYS A 181 -8.29 8.92 -2.04
C LYS A 181 -8.70 9.06 -0.58
N PHE A 182 -10.01 9.00 -0.32
CA PHE A 182 -10.56 9.01 1.03
C PHE A 182 -10.87 7.60 1.51
N THR A 183 -10.80 7.37 2.83
CA THR A 183 -11.16 6.07 3.43
C THR A 183 -12.67 5.82 3.47
N LYS A 184 -13.47 6.86 3.25
CA LYS A 184 -14.92 6.79 3.08
C LYS A 184 -15.35 7.82 2.05
N ASN A 185 -16.50 7.60 1.44
CA ASN A 185 -17.09 8.51 0.47
C ASN A 185 -17.27 9.91 1.11
N ILE A 186 -17.09 10.94 0.29
CA ILE A 186 -17.31 12.34 0.66
C ILE A 186 -18.38 12.95 -0.25
N SER A 187 -18.99 14.04 0.20
CA SER A 187 -19.81 14.86 -0.69
C SER A 187 -18.87 15.71 -1.56
N THR A 188 -18.91 15.48 -2.88
CA THR A 188 -18.17 16.28 -3.87
C THR A 188 -18.85 17.61 -4.19
N LYS A 189 -20.10 17.80 -3.74
CA LYS A 189 -20.80 19.08 -3.80
C LYS A 189 -20.02 20.04 -2.89
N ASN A 190 -19.37 21.05 -3.51
CA ASN A 190 -18.59 22.11 -2.86
C ASN A 190 -17.15 21.74 -2.41
N PHE A 191 -16.48 20.84 -3.13
CA PHE A 191 -15.02 20.66 -2.97
C PHE A 191 -14.28 21.96 -3.32
N ALA A 192 -13.66 22.61 -2.34
CA ALA A 192 -12.96 23.88 -2.50
C ALA A 192 -11.46 23.72 -2.21
N ILE A 193 -10.62 24.23 -3.12
CA ILE A 193 -9.16 24.07 -3.05
C ILE A 193 -8.44 25.34 -3.50
N ASP A 194 -7.50 25.81 -2.69
CA ASP A 194 -6.89 27.15 -2.80
C ASP A 194 -5.84 27.24 -3.92
N LYS A 195 -5.01 26.19 -4.06
CA LYS A 195 -3.77 26.21 -4.88
C LYS A 195 -3.66 25.08 -5.89
N ALA A 196 -4.74 24.34 -6.13
CA ALA A 196 -4.78 23.30 -7.16
C ALA A 196 -6.04 23.44 -8.02
N THR A 197 -6.02 22.82 -9.18
CA THR A 197 -7.23 22.49 -9.95
C THR A 197 -7.68 21.09 -9.56
N VAL A 198 -8.99 20.85 -9.47
CA VAL A 198 -9.53 19.50 -9.22
C VAL A 198 -10.17 18.96 -10.49
N SER A 199 -9.87 17.70 -10.82
CA SER A 199 -10.66 16.93 -11.77
C SER A 199 -11.47 15.89 -10.99
N LEU A 200 -12.79 16.03 -11.01
CA LEU A 200 -13.72 15.09 -10.37
C LEU A 200 -14.00 13.91 -11.31
N PRO A 201 -14.07 12.66 -10.81
CA PRO A 201 -14.46 11.52 -11.62
C PRO A 201 -15.89 11.68 -12.17
N LYS A 202 -16.09 11.34 -13.45
CA LYS A 202 -17.39 11.48 -14.17
C LYS A 202 -18.46 10.44 -13.77
N ALA A 203 -18.10 9.39 -13.03
CA ALA A 203 -19.03 8.32 -12.64
C ALA A 203 -18.67 7.73 -11.26
N SER A 204 -19.72 7.37 -10.52
CA SER A 204 -19.79 7.12 -9.07
C SER A 204 -19.21 5.78 -8.59
N THR A 205 -18.03 5.36 -9.07
CA THR A 205 -17.48 4.05 -8.67
C THR A 205 -16.03 4.06 -8.18
N THR A 206 -15.30 5.19 -8.26
CA THR A 206 -13.96 5.30 -7.69
C THR A 206 -13.73 6.69 -7.10
N ASP A 207 -13.55 6.78 -5.78
CA ASP A 207 -13.30 8.00 -5.00
C ASP A 207 -11.88 8.57 -5.18
N SER A 208 -11.35 8.51 -6.42
CA SER A 208 -10.02 9.01 -6.77
C SER A 208 -10.11 10.43 -7.29
N PHE A 209 -9.53 11.37 -6.55
CA PHE A 209 -9.46 12.78 -6.90
C PHE A 209 -8.11 13.08 -7.53
N CYS A 210 -8.13 13.82 -8.63
CA CYS A 210 -6.91 14.28 -9.27
C CYS A 210 -6.73 15.78 -9.07
N LEU A 211 -5.66 16.16 -8.35
CA LEU A 211 -5.26 17.55 -8.16
C LEU A 211 -4.16 17.91 -9.15
N GLY A 212 -4.29 19.05 -9.81
CA GLY A 212 -3.29 19.58 -10.74
C GLY A 212 -2.83 20.98 -10.37
N PRO A 213 -1.79 21.51 -11.02
CA PRO A 213 -1.23 22.80 -10.71
C PRO A 213 -2.12 23.93 -11.23
N ARG A 214 -2.00 25.10 -10.60
CA ARG A 214 -2.38 26.38 -11.20
C ARG A 214 -1.17 26.97 -11.96
N PRO A 215 -1.39 27.94 -12.87
CA PRO A 215 -0.30 28.49 -13.68
C PRO A 215 0.91 28.99 -12.88
N TYR A 216 0.67 29.58 -11.69
CA TYR A 216 1.72 30.17 -10.85
C TYR A 216 2.49 29.17 -9.98
N ASN A 217 2.00 27.93 -9.80
CA ASN A 217 2.69 26.90 -9.01
C ASN A 217 2.95 25.61 -9.80
N LYS A 218 2.88 25.70 -11.14
CA LYS A 218 3.20 24.60 -12.05
C LYS A 218 4.62 24.07 -11.87
N LYS A 219 5.59 24.98 -11.68
CA LYS A 219 7.00 24.63 -11.43
C LYS A 219 7.30 24.78 -9.94
N LEU A 220 7.87 23.75 -9.32
CA LEU A 220 8.27 23.74 -7.92
C LEU A 220 9.80 23.69 -7.80
N LYS A 221 10.34 24.47 -6.86
CA LYS A 221 11.78 24.48 -6.59
C LYS A 221 12.17 23.29 -5.72
N ALA A 222 13.37 22.74 -5.93
CA ALA A 222 13.92 21.74 -5.03
C ALA A 222 13.97 22.28 -3.59
N LYS A 223 13.74 21.38 -2.62
CA LYS A 223 13.71 21.65 -1.17
C LYS A 223 12.64 22.63 -0.70
N SER A 224 11.75 23.10 -1.57
CA SER A 224 10.58 23.91 -1.19
C SER A 224 9.44 23.04 -0.66
N SER A 225 8.44 23.66 -0.05
CA SER A 225 7.24 22.97 0.43
C SER A 225 6.03 23.37 -0.41
N LEU A 226 5.35 22.38 -0.97
CA LEU A 226 4.02 22.54 -1.54
C LEU A 226 3.00 22.35 -0.43
N ARG A 227 2.25 23.41 -0.13
CA ARG A 227 1.17 23.40 0.87
C ARG A 227 -0.15 23.70 0.17
N ILE A 228 -1.04 22.72 0.17
CA ILE A 228 -2.38 22.79 -0.45
C ILE A 228 -3.41 22.63 0.65
N GLU A 229 -4.30 23.61 0.77
CA GLU A 229 -5.41 23.55 1.70
C GLU A 229 -6.71 23.32 0.94
N PHE A 230 -7.53 22.40 1.44
CA PHE A 230 -8.82 22.12 0.83
C PHE A 230 -9.88 21.81 1.88
N ASN A 231 -11.10 22.19 1.53
CA ASN A 231 -12.30 21.94 2.33
C ASN A 231 -13.19 20.95 1.59
N CYS A 232 -13.67 19.97 2.32
CA CYS A 232 -14.55 18.90 1.85
C CYS A 232 -15.82 18.84 2.70
N TYR A 233 -16.85 18.21 2.14
CA TYR A 233 -18.08 17.91 2.86
C TYR A 233 -18.18 16.42 3.15
N LYS A 234 -18.68 16.11 4.35
CA LYS A 234 -18.97 14.73 4.74
C LYS A 234 -20.09 14.18 3.87
N ALA A 235 -20.04 12.88 3.53
CA ALA A 235 -21.14 12.25 2.81
C ALA A 235 -22.44 12.26 3.62
N LYS A 236 -22.33 12.18 4.95
CA LYS A 236 -23.44 12.33 5.90
C LYS A 236 -23.07 13.38 6.95
N PRO A 237 -23.97 14.33 7.26
CA PRO A 237 -23.78 15.26 8.36
C PRO A 237 -23.57 14.53 9.69
N TYR A 238 -22.80 15.14 10.60
CA TYR A 238 -22.50 14.69 11.97
C TYR A 238 -21.67 13.41 12.10
N GLU A 239 -21.36 12.71 11.01
CA GLU A 239 -20.39 11.60 11.05
C GLU A 239 -18.95 12.11 11.19
N ALA A 240 -18.06 11.25 11.70
CA ALA A 240 -16.63 11.55 11.72
C ALA A 240 -16.08 11.69 10.29
N ALA A 241 -15.29 12.74 10.06
CA ALA A 241 -14.64 12.98 8.78
C ALA A 241 -13.72 11.81 8.39
N PRO A 242 -13.66 11.44 7.10
CA PRO A 242 -12.77 10.39 6.64
C PRO A 242 -11.31 10.81 6.73
N ASN A 243 -10.43 9.83 6.90
CA ASN A 243 -9.01 10.01 6.61
C ASN A 243 -8.81 9.96 5.09
N ALA A 244 -7.64 10.39 4.63
CA ALA A 244 -7.29 10.30 3.23
C ALA A 244 -5.84 9.85 3.06
N PHE A 245 -5.50 9.50 1.82
CA PHE A 245 -4.15 9.20 1.39
C PHE A 245 -3.89 9.93 0.09
N PHE A 246 -2.65 10.38 -0.10
CA PHE A 246 -2.26 10.97 -1.37
C PHE A 246 -0.93 10.43 -1.89
N VAL A 247 -0.80 10.51 -3.20
CA VAL A 247 0.40 10.17 -3.95
C VAL A 247 0.80 11.41 -4.76
N PHE A 248 2.05 11.84 -4.62
CA PHE A 248 2.60 12.95 -5.39
C PHE A 248 3.29 12.43 -6.64
N ASN A 249 2.86 12.89 -7.82
CA ASN A 249 3.42 12.50 -9.11
C ASN A 249 4.22 13.67 -9.71
N PRO A 250 5.56 13.66 -9.61
CA PRO A 250 6.40 14.70 -10.18
C PRO A 250 6.43 14.60 -11.71
N ASN A 251 6.41 15.74 -12.38
CA ASN A 251 6.52 15.92 -13.83
C ASN A 251 5.40 15.25 -14.65
N TRP A 252 4.29 14.89 -14.00
CA TRP A 252 3.16 14.22 -14.62
C TRP A 252 1.89 15.06 -14.49
N THR A 253 1.12 15.13 -15.57
CA THR A 253 -0.16 15.85 -15.64
C THR A 253 -1.37 14.96 -15.40
N LYS A 254 -1.16 13.64 -15.35
CA LYS A 254 -2.19 12.62 -15.10
C LYS A 254 -2.01 12.06 -13.70
N CYS A 255 -3.12 11.72 -13.07
CA CYS A 255 -3.12 10.99 -11.81
C CYS A 255 -3.21 9.50 -12.10
N GLU A 256 -2.40 8.71 -11.39
CA GLU A 256 -2.52 7.26 -11.38
C GLU A 256 -3.42 6.82 -10.24
N ASP A 257 -4.19 5.75 -10.47
CA ASP A 257 -4.97 5.15 -9.41
C ASP A 257 -4.06 4.35 -8.47
N PHE A 258 -4.39 4.33 -7.18
CA PHE A 258 -3.59 3.62 -6.18
C PHE A 258 -4.49 2.98 -5.13
N ASP A 259 -4.12 1.82 -4.58
CA ASP A 259 -4.92 1.19 -3.54
C ASP A 259 -4.67 1.81 -2.17
N LEU A 260 -5.73 1.92 -1.37
CA LEU A 260 -5.61 2.33 0.02
C LEU A 260 -4.78 1.29 0.79
N PRO A 261 -3.88 1.72 1.69
CA PRO A 261 -3.15 0.79 2.54
C PRO A 261 -4.14 -0.06 3.36
N VAL A 262 -3.93 -1.39 3.38
CA VAL A 262 -4.74 -2.32 4.17
C VAL A 262 -4.67 -1.91 5.64
N PRO A 263 -5.81 -1.73 6.35
CA PRO A 263 -5.81 -1.48 7.79
C PRO A 263 -5.06 -2.62 8.48
N VAL A 264 -3.94 -2.31 9.13
CA VAL A 264 -3.30 -3.26 10.03
C VAL A 264 -4.20 -3.33 11.27
N PRO A 265 -4.65 -4.53 11.71
CA PRO A 265 -5.33 -4.65 12.99
C PRO A 265 -4.37 -4.16 14.08
N GLY A 266 -4.63 -2.96 14.59
CA GLY A 266 -3.95 -2.48 15.79
C GLY A 266 -4.37 -3.33 16.98
N PRO A 267 -3.63 -3.28 18.10
CA PRO A 267 -4.17 -3.74 19.38
C PRO A 267 -5.55 -3.11 19.57
N SER A 268 -6.51 -3.89 20.07
CA SER A 268 -7.86 -3.43 20.39
C SER A 268 -7.75 -2.08 21.10
N ALA A 269 -8.36 -1.05 20.51
CA ALA A 269 -8.41 0.28 21.11
C ALA A 269 -8.88 0.16 22.56
N PRO A 270 -8.32 0.96 23.49
CA PRO A 270 -8.78 0.93 24.87
C PRO A 270 -10.29 1.19 24.87
N GLN A 271 -11.05 0.19 25.33
CA GLN A 271 -12.50 0.24 25.29
C GLN A 271 -12.98 1.26 26.31
N GLU A 272 -13.65 2.32 25.85
CA GLU A 272 -14.35 3.25 26.74
C GLU A 272 -15.34 2.47 27.61
N ARG A 273 -15.27 2.68 28.93
CA ARG A 273 -16.19 2.07 29.88
C ARG A 273 -17.25 3.09 30.24
N ALA A 274 -18.51 2.70 30.06
CA ALA A 274 -19.66 3.42 30.57
C ALA A 274 -20.37 2.55 31.61
N SER A 275 -20.64 3.10 32.79
CA SER A 275 -21.53 2.49 33.77
C SER A 275 -22.71 3.41 34.05
N ALA A 276 -23.87 2.79 34.30
CA ALA A 276 -25.09 3.47 34.65
C ALA A 276 -25.65 2.83 35.91
N GLU A 277 -25.85 3.63 36.95
CA GLU A 277 -26.33 3.15 38.25
C GLU A 277 -27.60 3.91 38.64
N LEU A 278 -28.63 3.16 39.05
CA LEU A 278 -29.84 3.75 39.64
C LEU A 278 -29.52 4.21 41.06
N ILE A 279 -29.54 5.52 41.28
CA ILE A 279 -29.28 6.11 42.60
C ILE A 279 -30.56 6.11 43.45
N GLN A 280 -31.71 6.37 42.84
CA GLN A 280 -32.96 6.56 43.58
C GLN A 280 -34.20 6.41 42.68
N GLN A 281 -35.31 5.89 43.23
CA GLN A 281 -36.59 5.78 42.53
C GLN A 281 -37.73 6.21 43.45
N TRP A 282 -38.73 6.89 42.89
CA TRP A 282 -39.89 7.44 43.58
C TRP A 282 -41.18 7.21 42.78
N PRO A 283 -42.32 7.01 43.45
CA PRO A 283 -43.62 6.96 42.79
C PRO A 283 -44.00 8.30 42.12
N PRO A 284 -44.85 8.28 41.09
CA PRO A 284 -45.38 7.10 40.42
C PRO A 284 -44.41 6.50 39.39
N ASN A 285 -43.44 7.25 38.84
CA ASN A 285 -42.51 6.79 37.80
C ASN A 285 -41.19 7.59 37.74
N ASN A 286 -40.76 8.19 38.85
CA ASN A 286 -39.59 9.07 38.85
C ASN A 286 -38.34 8.29 39.27
N PHE A 287 -37.22 8.50 38.60
CA PHE A 287 -35.96 7.87 38.98
C PHE A 287 -34.77 8.79 38.72
N LYS A 288 -33.68 8.57 39.44
CA LYS A 288 -32.42 9.30 39.36
C LYS A 288 -31.30 8.29 39.08
N MET A 289 -30.56 8.51 38.00
CA MET A 289 -29.41 7.68 37.63
C MET A 289 -28.11 8.49 37.68
N ARG A 290 -27.01 7.79 37.98
CA ARG A 290 -25.64 8.27 37.79
C ARG A 290 -25.09 7.60 36.54
N PHE A 291 -24.44 8.39 35.69
CA PHE A 291 -23.66 7.88 34.57
C PHE A 291 -22.20 8.20 34.82
N GLU A 292 -21.35 7.20 34.73
CA GLU A 292 -19.90 7.41 34.70
C GLU A 292 -19.39 6.96 33.34
N LEU A 293 -18.74 7.89 32.65
CA LEU A 293 -18.13 7.65 31.36
C LEU A 293 -16.63 7.86 31.49
N GLN A 294 -15.86 6.79 31.35
CA GLN A 294 -14.41 6.89 31.25
C GLN A 294 -14.03 7.16 29.80
N VAL A 295 -13.78 8.42 29.49
CA VAL A 295 -13.34 8.88 28.18
C VAL A 295 -11.82 8.75 28.09
N ILE A 296 -11.33 7.85 27.23
CA ILE A 296 -9.90 7.52 27.13
C ILE A 296 -9.22 8.38 26.04
N ASP A 297 -9.95 8.72 24.98
CA ASP A 297 -9.51 9.63 23.91
C ASP A 297 -10.43 10.87 23.85
N SER A 298 -9.93 12.03 23.41
CA SER A 298 -10.77 13.25 23.41
C SER A 298 -11.99 13.11 22.49
N VAL A 299 -13.20 13.13 23.05
CA VAL A 299 -14.44 13.17 22.28
C VAL A 299 -14.71 14.60 21.82
N ARG A 300 -14.68 14.84 20.50
CA ARG A 300 -15.05 16.14 19.89
C ARG A 300 -16.23 15.93 18.95
N GLY A 301 -17.22 16.83 19.00
CA GLY A 301 -18.50 16.71 18.27
C GLY A 301 -19.74 16.63 19.16
N GLY A 302 -19.57 16.80 20.47
CA GLY A 302 -20.64 16.58 21.46
C GLY A 302 -20.85 15.09 21.74
N TRP A 303 -21.48 14.79 22.86
CA TRP A 303 -21.85 13.44 23.24
C TRP A 303 -23.37 13.34 23.33
N LYS A 304 -23.90 12.17 22.99
CA LYS A 304 -25.33 11.85 23.15
C LYS A 304 -25.43 10.55 23.93
N ILE A 305 -26.03 10.63 25.11
CA ILE A 305 -26.47 9.45 25.85
C ILE A 305 -27.85 9.09 25.33
N ILE A 306 -28.04 7.85 24.87
CA ILE A 306 -29.35 7.31 24.51
C ILE A 306 -29.79 6.48 25.71
N LEU A 307 -30.89 6.90 26.34
CA LEU A 307 -31.54 6.21 27.45
C LEU A 307 -32.72 5.38 26.95
#